data_AF-A0A961GRF1-F1
#
_entry.id   AF-A0A961GRF1-F1
#
_cell.length_a   1.000
_cell.length_b   1.000
_cell.length_c   1.000
_cell.angle_alpha   90.00
_cell.angle_beta   90.00
_cell.angle_gamma   90.00
#
_symmetry.space_group_name_H-M   'P 1'
#
loop_
_entity.id
_entity.type
_entity.pdbx_description
1 polymer ?
#
loop_
_entity_poly.entity_id
_entity_poly.type
_entity_poly.pdbx_seq_one_letter_code
_entity_poly.pdbx_strand_id
1 'polypeptide(L)'
;MTTQQPLPLIPAEATEISAAAAMIEDAEGGRVYVHGNLCFAWNAGDTAGRRFAAVSLMRTKAATQTQVAAAFEASPLTVWRWDQALSAAGVSALVPQRTGPRRASKLTPELVSSIAALRAQGLSLRAIGQRVAVSEASVRRALSQDSPTGTDTEVEAEVGVDTDCPATFSGAGSDPCGQATPASVMACGDAVTVLADPVDRSGERVLAAFGMIPCAAPVFTGCGRAPLAGLLLAVPALVATGLIECAHQAYPDFPNGFYSLDTMLCEAVFRALLGEARAEGSTRIDPVALGRVLGLDRAPEVKTIRRKISHLAQAGKAGQWITAMAAGHLAARPEQAAVFYVDGHVRAYQGTRKIAKTHVPRLKFPAPATLETWVT
;
A
#
# COMPACT_ATOMS: atom_id res chain seq x y z
N MET A 1 9.53 -0.06 6.48
CA MET A 1 9.80 -0.32 5.05
C MET A 1 8.80 -1.35 4.59
N THR A 2 7.98 -1.00 3.60
CA THR A 2 7.09 -1.93 2.90
C THR A 2 7.96 -2.91 2.12
N THR A 3 7.69 -4.21 2.20
CA THR A 3 8.48 -5.24 1.49
C THR A 3 8.07 -5.38 0.03
N GLN A 4 6.92 -4.81 -0.34
CA GLN A 4 6.45 -4.71 -1.72
C GLN A 4 6.38 -3.23 -2.10
N GLN A 5 6.92 -2.91 -3.28
CA GLN A 5 6.73 -1.58 -3.83
C GLN A 5 5.26 -1.43 -4.25
N PRO A 6 4.57 -0.39 -3.79
CA PRO A 6 3.23 -0.09 -4.26
C PRO A 6 3.27 0.22 -5.75
N LEU A 7 2.20 -0.12 -6.48
CA LEU A 7 2.10 0.27 -7.89
C LEU A 7 2.21 1.80 -7.98
N PRO A 8 3.10 2.33 -8.83
CA PRO A 8 3.21 3.76 -9.05
C PRO A 8 2.01 4.21 -9.89
N LEU A 9 0.84 4.33 -9.26
CA LEU A 9 -0.35 4.95 -9.84
C LEU A 9 -0.19 6.47 -9.82
N ILE A 10 0.92 6.95 -10.35
CA ILE A 10 1.25 8.36 -10.44
C ILE A 10 0.51 8.90 -11.67
N PRO A 11 -0.32 9.96 -11.53
CA PRO A 11 -0.91 10.61 -12.70
C PRO A 11 0.17 11.05 -13.69
N ALA A 12 -0.09 10.96 -14.99
CA ALA A 12 0.93 11.19 -16.03
C ALA A 12 1.60 12.58 -15.95
N GLU A 13 0.89 13.58 -15.44
CA GLU A 13 1.36 14.96 -15.32
C GLU A 13 2.07 15.26 -13.98
N ALA A 14 2.15 14.27 -13.09
CA ALA A 14 2.69 14.47 -11.74
C ALA A 14 4.21 14.27 -11.69
N THR A 15 4.88 15.21 -11.03
CA THR A 15 6.31 15.13 -10.73
C THR A 15 6.54 14.20 -9.54
N GLU A 16 7.42 13.20 -9.69
CA GLU A 16 7.75 12.26 -8.62
C GLU A 16 8.52 12.97 -7.48
N ILE A 17 8.05 12.79 -6.24
CA ILE A 17 8.75 13.22 -5.02
C ILE A 17 9.57 12.05 -4.46
N SER A 18 8.96 10.87 -4.42
CA SER A 18 9.56 9.62 -3.98
C SER A 18 8.82 8.44 -4.63
N ALA A 19 9.33 7.22 -4.44
CA ALA A 19 8.63 6.00 -4.85
C ALA A 19 7.21 5.83 -4.24
N ALA A 20 6.86 6.62 -3.23
CA ALA A 20 5.56 6.59 -2.56
C ALA A 20 4.68 7.81 -2.86
N ALA A 21 5.24 8.93 -3.34
CA ALA A 21 4.52 10.19 -3.46
C ALA A 21 4.88 10.97 -4.72
N ALA A 22 3.88 11.63 -5.31
CA ALA A 22 4.02 12.51 -6.47
C ALA A 22 3.14 13.75 -6.33
N MET A 23 3.46 14.82 -7.05
CA MET A 23 2.77 16.10 -6.96
C MET A 23 2.51 16.71 -8.33
N ILE A 24 1.34 17.32 -8.47
CA ILE A 24 1.00 18.23 -9.57
C ILE A 24 0.85 19.62 -8.95
N GLU A 25 1.53 20.62 -9.48
CA GLU A 25 1.35 22.02 -9.09
C GLU A 25 1.17 22.85 -10.36
N ASP A 26 0.03 23.56 -10.46
CA ASP A 26 -0.40 24.34 -11.62
C ASP A 26 -0.97 25.71 -11.19
N ALA A 27 -1.62 26.42 -12.13
CA ALA A 27 -2.18 27.75 -11.87
C ALA A 27 -3.36 27.74 -10.88
N GLU A 28 -4.03 26.61 -10.65
CA GLU A 28 -5.16 26.48 -9.73
C GLU A 28 -4.72 26.08 -8.32
N GLY A 29 -3.49 25.59 -8.16
CA GLY A 29 -2.90 25.21 -6.89
C GLY A 29 -2.09 23.92 -7.02
N GLY A 30 -2.13 23.07 -5.99
CA GLY A 30 -1.37 21.82 -6.02
C GLY A 30 -2.08 20.65 -5.39
N ARG A 31 -1.72 19.46 -5.86
CA ARG A 31 -2.28 18.15 -5.50
C ARG A 31 -1.15 17.18 -5.25
N VAL A 32 -1.20 16.48 -4.12
CA VAL A 32 -0.22 15.47 -3.74
C VAL A 32 -0.90 14.11 -3.65
N TYR A 33 -0.33 13.15 -4.35
CA TYR A 33 -0.78 11.77 -4.39
C TYR A 33 0.19 10.90 -3.60
N VAL A 34 -0.31 10.10 -2.66
CA VAL A 34 0.48 9.08 -1.96
C VAL A 34 -0.07 7.71 -2.36
N HIS A 35 0.78 6.90 -2.98
CA HIS A 35 0.39 5.62 -3.57
C HIS A 35 -0.82 5.73 -4.51
N GLY A 36 -0.86 6.81 -5.31
CA GLY A 36 -1.94 7.11 -6.26
C GLY A 36 -3.22 7.69 -5.67
N ASN A 37 -3.33 7.80 -4.34
CA ASN A 37 -4.48 8.40 -3.69
C ASN A 37 -4.23 9.89 -3.46
N LEU A 38 -5.19 10.75 -3.83
CA LEU A 38 -5.13 12.17 -3.52
C LEU A 38 -5.19 12.35 -1.99
N CYS A 39 -4.10 12.84 -1.40
CA CYS A 39 -3.99 13.01 0.06
C CYS A 39 -4.03 14.49 0.48
N PHE A 40 -3.48 15.38 -0.34
CA PHE A 40 -3.48 16.81 -0.06
C PHE A 40 -3.82 17.58 -1.33
N ALA A 41 -4.61 18.63 -1.17
CA ALA A 41 -4.88 19.61 -2.21
C ALA A 41 -4.89 21.00 -1.58
N TRP A 42 -4.42 22.00 -2.31
CA TRP A 42 -4.48 23.40 -1.93
C TRP A 42 -4.77 24.25 -3.16
N ASN A 43 -5.39 25.41 -2.95
CA ASN A 43 -5.67 26.38 -4.01
C ASN A 43 -4.45 27.27 -4.27
N ALA A 44 -4.45 27.94 -5.41
CA ALA A 44 -3.48 28.98 -5.74
C ALA A 44 -3.43 30.05 -4.65
N GLY A 45 -2.24 30.34 -4.14
CA GLY A 45 -2.02 31.29 -3.05
C GLY A 45 -2.22 30.73 -1.63
N ASP A 46 -2.74 29.51 -1.47
CA ASP A 46 -2.79 28.84 -0.16
C ASP A 46 -1.42 28.29 0.26
N THR A 47 -0.59 29.21 0.71
CA THR A 47 0.75 28.91 1.21
C THR A 47 0.75 28.05 2.48
N ALA A 48 -0.30 28.12 3.30
CA ALA A 48 -0.39 27.33 4.53
C ALA A 48 -0.71 25.87 4.20
N GLY A 49 -1.68 25.63 3.32
CA GLY A 49 -2.01 24.30 2.80
C GLY A 49 -0.82 23.65 2.11
N ARG A 50 -0.11 24.39 1.24
CA ARG A 50 1.12 23.92 0.58
C ARG A 50 2.19 23.49 1.57
N ARG A 51 2.47 24.31 2.60
CA ARG A 51 3.46 23.98 3.65
C ARG A 51 3.02 22.80 4.51
N PHE A 52 1.73 22.71 4.81
CA PHE A 52 1.16 21.62 5.58
C PHE A 52 1.29 20.28 4.84
N ALA A 53 1.06 20.25 3.52
CA ALA A 53 1.26 19.07 2.69
C ALA A 53 2.73 18.59 2.72
N ALA A 54 3.68 19.53 2.56
CA ALA A 54 5.12 19.24 2.63
C ALA A 54 5.53 18.58 3.96
N VAL A 55 5.12 19.17 5.09
CA VAL A 55 5.44 18.64 6.42
C VAL A 55 4.75 17.28 6.65
N SER A 56 3.50 17.14 6.20
CA SER A 56 2.74 15.91 6.37
C SER A 56 3.38 14.73 5.64
N LEU A 57 3.89 14.92 4.42
CA LEU A 57 4.64 13.90 3.68
C LEU A 57 5.87 13.39 4.42
N MET A 58 6.59 14.29 5.10
CA MET A 58 7.75 13.93 5.92
C MET A 58 7.32 13.14 7.17
N ARG A 59 6.28 13.59 7.88
CA ARG A 59 5.78 12.96 9.11
C ARG A 59 5.22 11.55 8.87
N THR A 60 4.52 11.35 7.75
CA THR A 60 4.00 10.03 7.35
C THR A 60 5.09 9.12 6.77
N LYS A 61 6.31 9.63 6.59
CA LYS A 61 7.45 8.94 5.96
C LYS A 61 7.16 8.54 4.50
N ALA A 62 6.26 9.27 3.84
CA ALA A 62 6.02 9.12 2.41
C ALA A 62 7.19 9.66 1.59
N ALA A 63 7.89 10.69 2.06
CA ALA A 63 9.10 11.20 1.45
C ALA A 63 10.12 11.67 2.51
N THR A 64 11.41 11.66 2.15
CA THR A 64 12.46 12.22 3.02
C THR A 64 12.43 13.74 2.98
N GLN A 65 13.01 14.38 4.01
CA GLN A 65 13.10 15.84 4.07
C GLN A 65 13.78 16.45 2.83
N THR A 66 14.83 15.81 2.32
CA THR A 66 15.55 16.26 1.12
C THR A 66 14.68 16.18 -0.14
N GLN A 67 13.93 15.08 -0.30
CA GLN A 67 12.99 14.91 -1.41
C GLN A 67 11.86 15.94 -1.36
N VAL A 68 11.26 16.14 -0.19
CA VAL A 68 10.22 17.17 0.01
C VAL A 68 10.77 18.56 -0.28
N ALA A 69 11.95 18.89 0.23
CA ALA A 69 12.57 20.19 -0.01
C ALA A 69 12.76 20.47 -1.51
N ALA A 70 13.28 19.49 -2.25
CA ALA A 70 13.44 19.59 -3.70
C ALA A 70 12.10 19.78 -4.42
N ALA A 71 11.09 18.96 -4.11
CA ALA A 71 9.79 19.01 -4.78
C ALA A 71 9.01 20.29 -4.49
N PHE A 72 9.10 20.83 -3.27
CA PHE A 72 8.38 22.04 -2.86
C PHE A 72 9.20 23.33 -3.07
N GLU A 73 10.32 23.26 -3.80
CA GLU A 73 11.21 24.40 -4.08
C GLU A 73 11.64 25.15 -2.81
N ALA A 74 11.97 24.40 -1.76
CA ALA A 74 12.35 24.92 -0.45
C ALA A 74 13.70 24.35 0.01
N SER A 75 14.32 25.00 0.99
CA SER A 75 15.49 24.41 1.65
C SER A 75 15.07 23.36 2.70
N PRO A 76 15.87 22.32 2.96
CA PRO A 76 15.59 21.37 4.04
C PRO A 76 15.40 22.07 5.40
N LEU A 77 16.19 23.11 5.69
CA LEU A 77 16.05 23.91 6.90
C LEU A 77 14.69 24.63 6.98
N THR A 78 14.18 25.11 5.84
CA THR A 78 12.85 25.73 5.77
C THR A 78 11.75 24.72 6.10
N VAL A 79 11.82 23.52 5.52
CA VAL A 79 10.86 22.43 5.80
C VAL A 79 10.91 22.04 7.28
N TRP A 80 12.10 21.97 7.88
CA TRP A 80 12.26 21.72 9.31
C TRP A 80 11.61 22.83 10.16
N ARG A 81 11.80 24.10 9.80
CA ARG A 81 11.16 25.22 10.51
C ARG A 81 9.64 25.15 10.42
N TRP A 82 9.08 24.75 9.27
CA TRP A 82 7.64 24.51 9.14
C TRP A 82 7.16 23.39 10.06
N ASP A 83 7.90 22.29 10.16
CA ASP A 83 7.57 21.18 11.07
C ASP A 83 7.59 21.62 12.56
N GLN A 84 8.57 22.43 12.96
CA GLN A 84 8.63 22.99 14.30
C GLN A 84 7.47 23.96 14.58
N ALA A 85 7.17 24.86 13.64
CA ALA A 85 6.06 25.80 13.76
C ALA A 85 4.70 25.06 13.86
N LEU A 86 4.49 24.05 13.02
CA LEU A 86 3.29 23.22 13.04
C LEU A 86 3.14 22.47 14.37
N SER A 87 4.24 21.95 14.93
CA SER A 87 4.24 21.27 16.23
C SER A 87 3.90 22.21 17.39
N ALA A 88 4.40 23.44 17.34
CA ALA A 88 4.26 24.40 18.43
C ALA A 88 2.88 25.08 18.47
N ALA A 89 2.33 25.43 17.31
CA ALA A 89 1.15 26.29 17.21
C ALA A 89 0.14 25.86 16.14
N GLY A 90 0.28 24.66 15.57
CA GLY A 90 -0.67 24.13 14.59
C GLY A 90 -0.56 24.79 13.21
N VAL A 91 -1.60 24.59 12.39
CA VAL A 91 -1.61 25.02 10.97
C VAL A 91 -1.53 26.54 10.82
N SER A 92 -2.08 27.30 11.77
CA SER A 92 -2.03 28.77 11.75
C SER A 92 -0.60 29.32 11.74
N ALA A 93 0.36 28.60 12.32
CA ALA A 93 1.76 28.97 12.34
C ALA A 93 2.45 28.84 10.97
N LEU A 94 1.82 28.15 10.01
CA LEU A 94 2.33 27.99 8.64
C LEU A 94 1.90 29.15 7.73
N VAL A 95 0.97 30.00 8.17
CA VAL A 95 0.56 31.19 7.42
C VAL A 95 1.71 32.20 7.38
N PRO A 96 2.13 32.71 6.21
CA PRO A 96 3.13 33.76 6.12
C PRO A 96 2.71 35.00 6.93
N GLN A 97 3.56 35.44 7.85
CA GLN A 97 3.36 36.73 8.51
C GLN A 97 3.86 37.87 7.60
N ARG A 98 3.16 39.01 7.61
CA ARG A 98 3.61 40.21 6.90
C ARG A 98 5.01 40.61 7.39
N THR A 99 5.99 40.56 6.49
CA THR A 99 7.32 41.11 6.70
C THR A 99 7.25 42.63 6.61
N GLY A 100 7.17 43.27 7.78
CA GLY A 100 7.25 44.72 7.93
C GLY A 100 7.92 45.06 9.25
N PRO A 101 8.39 46.32 9.43
CA PRO A 101 8.96 46.74 10.69
C PRO A 101 7.93 46.55 11.80
N ARG A 102 8.26 45.68 12.77
CA ARG A 102 7.39 45.34 13.91
C ARG A 102 7.10 46.53 14.84
N ARG A 103 7.80 47.66 14.65
CA ARG A 103 7.67 48.90 15.42
C ARG A 103 7.75 50.11 14.48
N ALA A 104 6.96 51.15 14.75
CA ALA A 104 7.05 52.42 14.04
C ALA A 104 8.42 53.05 14.35
N SER A 105 9.33 53.08 13.37
CA SER A 105 10.73 53.50 13.58
C SER A 105 10.91 54.99 13.90
N LYS A 106 9.86 55.81 13.77
CA LYS A 106 9.91 57.27 13.95
C LYS A 106 8.95 57.83 15.01
N LEU A 107 8.05 57.03 15.58
CA LEU A 107 7.12 57.45 16.63
C LEU A 107 7.36 56.57 17.85
N THR A 108 8.37 56.92 18.64
CA THR A 108 8.64 56.22 19.90
C THR A 108 7.66 56.68 20.98
N PRO A 109 7.40 55.89 22.04
CA PRO A 109 6.49 56.26 23.13
C PRO A 109 6.85 57.61 23.76
N GLU A 110 8.14 57.93 23.87
CA GLU A 110 8.64 59.20 24.40
C GLU A 110 8.35 60.38 23.45
N LEU A 111 8.32 60.11 22.14
CA LEU A 111 7.98 61.11 21.12
C LEU A 111 6.48 61.39 21.11
N VAL A 112 5.65 60.35 21.30
CA VAL A 112 4.19 60.47 21.40
C VAL A 112 3.79 61.26 22.65
N SER A 113 4.41 60.98 23.81
CA SER A 113 4.16 61.75 25.04
C SER A 113 4.60 63.22 24.91
N SER A 114 5.72 63.48 24.23
CA SER A 114 6.18 64.83 23.92
C SER A 114 5.20 65.57 22.99
N ILE A 115 4.64 64.90 21.99
CA ILE A 115 3.61 65.44 21.10
C ILE A 115 2.33 65.78 21.90
N ALA A 116 1.89 64.90 22.81
CA ALA A 116 0.73 65.12 23.66
C ALA A 116 0.91 66.31 24.63
N ALA A 117 2.09 66.44 25.25
CA ALA A 117 2.41 67.55 26.15
C ALA A 117 2.44 68.90 25.41
N LEU A 118 3.03 68.96 24.21
CA LEU A 118 3.03 70.16 23.37
C LEU A 118 1.63 70.50 22.86
N ARG A 119 0.76 69.50 22.66
CA ARG A 119 -0.64 69.72 22.30
C ARG A 119 -1.44 70.32 23.46
N ALA A 120 -1.21 69.86 24.68
CA ALA A 120 -1.85 70.39 25.89
C ALA A 120 -1.47 71.86 26.17
N GLN A 121 -0.29 72.30 25.72
CA GLN A 121 0.15 73.70 25.77
C GLN A 121 -0.48 74.60 24.68
N GLY A 122 -1.41 74.07 23.87
CA GLY A 122 -2.17 74.84 22.88
C GLY A 122 -1.48 75.05 21.53
N LEU A 123 -0.34 74.39 21.27
CA LEU A 123 0.35 74.52 19.98
C LEU A 123 -0.43 73.87 18.82
N SER A 124 -0.33 74.48 17.64
CA SER A 124 -0.90 73.92 16.41
C SER A 124 -0.13 72.67 15.96
N LEU A 125 -0.81 71.74 15.29
CA LEU A 125 -0.20 70.48 14.83
C LEU A 125 1.06 70.70 13.97
N ARG A 126 1.06 71.77 13.17
CA ARG A 126 2.20 72.18 12.34
C ARG A 126 3.39 72.66 13.18
N ALA A 127 3.14 73.44 14.23
CA ALA A 127 4.19 73.92 15.14
C ALA A 127 4.81 72.77 15.95
N ILE A 128 3.99 71.80 16.38
CA ILE A 128 4.45 70.59 17.06
C ILE A 128 5.35 69.75 16.13
N GLY A 129 4.93 69.56 14.88
CA GLY A 129 5.71 68.82 13.89
C GLY A 129 7.08 69.44 13.59
N GLN A 130 7.14 70.77 13.48
CA GLN A 130 8.40 71.50 13.30
C GLN A 130 9.34 71.35 14.51
N ARG A 131 8.79 71.35 15.72
CA ARG A 131 9.58 71.29 16.97
C ARG A 131 10.12 69.90 17.27
N VAL A 132 9.41 68.86 16.84
CA VAL A 132 9.75 67.44 17.07
C VAL A 132 10.34 66.79 15.81
N ALA A 133 10.56 67.57 14.74
CA ALA A 133 11.08 67.14 13.44
C ALA A 133 10.28 65.98 12.79
N VAL A 134 8.95 66.01 12.93
CA VAL A 134 8.02 65.05 12.31
C VAL A 134 6.96 65.76 11.47
N SER A 135 6.41 65.06 10.48
CA SER A 135 5.36 65.66 9.63
C SER A 135 4.09 65.95 10.42
N GLU A 136 3.33 66.97 10.03
CA GLU A 136 2.02 67.28 10.65
C GLU A 136 1.08 66.06 10.63
N ALA A 137 1.12 65.26 9.56
CA ALA A 137 0.35 64.03 9.44
C ALA A 137 0.77 62.96 10.46
N SER A 138 2.05 62.92 10.86
CA SER A 138 2.57 62.06 11.92
C SER A 138 2.10 62.50 13.31
N VAL A 139 2.08 63.82 13.56
CA VAL A 139 1.54 64.40 14.81
C VAL A 139 0.05 64.07 14.96
N ARG A 140 -0.72 64.22 13.87
CA ARG A 140 -2.15 63.88 13.84
C ARG A 140 -2.39 62.41 14.15
N ARG A 141 -1.61 61.51 13.52
CA ARG A 141 -1.69 60.06 13.75
C ARG A 141 -1.34 59.67 15.19
N ALA A 142 -0.33 60.30 15.78
CA ALA A 142 0.07 60.06 17.16
C ALA A 142 -1.05 60.42 18.16
N LEU A 143 -1.73 61.55 17.94
CA LEU A 143 -2.82 62.00 18.80
C LEU A 143 -4.14 61.22 18.61
N SER A 144 -4.33 60.55 17.47
CA SER A 144 -5.51 59.71 17.23
C SER A 144 -5.42 58.31 17.83
N GLN A 145 -4.24 57.84 18.24
CA GLN A 145 -4.06 56.52 18.86
C GLN A 145 -4.27 56.52 20.39
N ASP A 146 -4.37 57.70 21.02
CA ASP A 146 -4.55 57.87 22.48
C ASP A 146 -6.02 58.05 22.92
N SER A 147 -7.02 57.84 22.04
CA SER A 147 -8.43 57.81 22.46
C SER A 147 -8.82 56.41 22.95
N PRO A 148 -9.23 56.23 24.22
CA PRO A 148 -9.71 54.96 24.72
C PRO A 148 -11.18 54.83 24.33
N THR A 149 -11.48 54.01 23.33
CA THR A 149 -12.83 53.52 23.11
C THR A 149 -12.72 52.09 22.65
N GLY A 150 -12.72 51.18 23.62
CA GLY A 150 -13.18 49.82 23.38
C GLY A 150 -14.69 49.85 23.28
N THR A 151 -15.23 49.00 22.42
CA THR A 151 -16.39 48.18 22.72
C THR A 151 -16.42 47.02 21.74
N ASP A 152 -16.21 45.83 22.31
CA ASP A 152 -16.86 44.61 21.88
C ASP A 152 -18.36 44.85 21.72
N THR A 153 -18.98 44.28 20.70
CA THR A 153 -20.43 44.08 20.68
C THR A 153 -20.73 42.79 19.96
N GLU A 154 -20.93 41.76 20.77
CA GLU A 154 -21.75 40.59 20.48
C GLU A 154 -23.18 41.03 20.15
N VAL A 155 -23.84 40.33 19.23
CA VAL A 155 -25.31 40.27 19.18
C VAL A 155 -25.71 38.81 18.92
N GLU A 156 -26.31 38.20 19.94
CA GLU A 156 -27.14 37.00 19.87
C GLU A 156 -28.59 37.35 19.51
N ALA A 157 -29.29 36.41 18.85
CA ALA A 157 -30.70 35.98 19.04
C ALA A 157 -31.13 35.14 17.79
N GLU A 158 -31.40 33.83 17.86
CA GLU A 158 -32.61 33.11 18.37
C GLU A 158 -33.88 33.48 17.54
N VAL A 159 -34.79 32.62 17.02
CA VAL A 159 -35.20 31.21 17.24
C VAL A 159 -36.19 30.75 16.13
N GLY A 160 -36.27 29.44 15.87
CA GLY A 160 -37.54 28.67 15.72
C GLY A 160 -37.89 28.08 14.33
N VAL A 161 -38.54 26.92 14.16
CA VAL A 161 -39.11 25.81 14.98
C VAL A 161 -39.53 24.68 13.99
N ASP A 162 -39.42 23.39 14.41
CA ASP A 162 -40.09 22.12 14.00
C ASP A 162 -40.15 21.68 12.51
N THR A 163 -40.34 20.41 12.08
CA THR A 163 -40.83 19.16 12.69
C THR A 163 -40.39 17.93 11.86
N ASP A 164 -40.29 16.79 12.55
CA ASP A 164 -40.64 15.40 12.17
C ASP A 164 -39.86 14.53 11.16
N CYS A 165 -39.35 13.43 11.73
CA CYS A 165 -39.16 12.12 11.11
C CYS A 165 -40.50 11.35 11.00
N PRO A 166 -40.55 10.29 10.16
CA PRO A 166 -40.98 9.02 10.73
C PRO A 166 -40.19 7.77 10.24
N ALA A 167 -39.94 6.90 11.22
CA ALA A 167 -40.17 5.45 11.29
C ALA A 167 -39.94 4.49 10.08
N THR A 168 -39.04 3.53 10.34
CA THR A 168 -39.15 2.05 10.21
C THR A 168 -39.94 1.41 9.06
N PHE A 169 -39.33 0.46 8.35
CA PHE A 169 -39.97 -0.83 8.02
C PHE A 169 -38.94 -1.97 7.91
N SER A 170 -39.36 -3.12 8.46
CA SER A 170 -38.70 -4.41 8.53
C SER A 170 -39.03 -5.25 7.28
N GLY A 171 -38.19 -6.23 6.94
CA GLY A 171 -38.50 -7.20 5.88
C GLY A 171 -37.46 -8.31 5.73
N ALA A 172 -37.80 -9.51 6.21
CA ALA A 172 -37.04 -10.75 6.12
C ALA A 172 -37.41 -11.60 4.88
N GLY A 173 -36.55 -12.57 4.55
CA GLY A 173 -36.80 -13.70 3.64
C GLY A 173 -35.54 -14.02 2.81
N SER A 174 -34.78 -15.10 3.00
CA SER A 174 -35.02 -16.56 3.00
C SER A 174 -34.31 -17.20 1.79
N ASP A 175 -33.30 -18.03 2.06
CA ASP A 175 -32.70 -19.03 1.13
C ASP A 175 -33.77 -20.06 0.68
N PRO A 176 -33.52 -20.83 -0.40
CA PRO A 176 -32.93 -22.16 -0.17
C PRO A 176 -31.93 -22.67 -1.22
N CYS A 177 -31.12 -23.60 -0.71
CA CYS A 177 -30.14 -24.46 -1.33
C CYS A 177 -30.76 -25.49 -2.31
N GLY A 178 -30.02 -25.86 -3.37
CA GLY A 178 -30.35 -26.96 -4.28
C GLY A 178 -29.15 -27.90 -4.44
N GLN A 179 -29.27 -29.13 -3.90
CA GLN A 179 -28.30 -30.22 -3.97
C GLN A 179 -28.30 -30.91 -5.34
N ALA A 180 -27.14 -31.38 -5.79
CA ALA A 180 -27.02 -32.35 -6.89
C ALA A 180 -26.11 -33.52 -6.46
N THR A 181 -26.60 -34.75 -6.62
CA THR A 181 -25.91 -36.03 -6.43
C THR A 181 -25.56 -36.68 -7.79
N PRO A 182 -24.60 -37.63 -7.82
CA PRO A 182 -23.75 -37.86 -8.99
C PRO A 182 -24.21 -39.01 -9.90
N ALA A 183 -23.84 -38.93 -11.19
CA ALA A 183 -24.01 -40.01 -12.16
C ALA A 183 -22.73 -40.85 -12.33
N SER A 184 -22.97 -42.13 -12.58
CA SER A 184 -22.09 -43.30 -12.47
C SER A 184 -21.24 -43.63 -13.71
N VAL A 185 -19.97 -43.99 -13.43
CA VAL A 185 -19.16 -45.14 -13.91
C VAL A 185 -19.04 -45.42 -15.42
N MET A 186 -17.79 -45.46 -15.91
CA MET A 186 -17.34 -46.41 -16.96
C MET A 186 -15.99 -47.02 -16.54
N ALA A 187 -15.93 -48.35 -16.54
CA ALA A 187 -14.76 -49.15 -16.19
C ALA A 187 -14.19 -49.84 -17.44
N CYS A 188 -12.86 -49.81 -17.61
CA CYS A 188 -12.13 -50.70 -18.53
C CYS A 188 -10.70 -50.95 -18.03
N GLY A 189 -10.26 -52.23 -18.05
CA GLY A 189 -8.85 -52.63 -18.16
C GLY A 189 -8.17 -53.22 -16.92
N ASP A 190 -7.83 -54.52 -17.01
CA ASP A 190 -7.04 -55.38 -16.12
C ASP A 190 -7.46 -55.49 -14.64
N ALA A 191 -7.14 -56.62 -14.00
CA ALA A 191 -7.35 -56.82 -12.57
C ALA A 191 -6.37 -55.93 -11.78
N VAL A 192 -6.67 -54.63 -11.74
CA VAL A 192 -5.84 -53.67 -11.05
C VAL A 192 -6.01 -53.87 -9.55
N THR A 193 -4.91 -54.13 -8.84
CA THR A 193 -4.93 -54.20 -7.38
C THR A 193 -5.53 -52.91 -6.80
N VAL A 194 -6.43 -53.03 -5.83
CA VAL A 194 -7.21 -51.90 -5.29
C VAL A 194 -6.29 -50.76 -4.85
N LEU A 195 -5.16 -51.07 -4.21
CA LEU A 195 -4.08 -50.13 -3.89
C LEU A 195 -2.74 -50.80 -4.20
N ALA A 196 -2.23 -50.65 -5.42
CA ALA A 196 -0.87 -51.11 -5.76
C ALA A 196 0.17 -50.33 -4.97
N ASP A 197 1.17 -50.99 -4.38
CA ASP A 197 2.32 -50.28 -3.83
C ASP A 197 3.02 -49.48 -4.94
N PRO A 198 3.51 -48.26 -4.66
CA PRO A 198 4.29 -47.53 -5.65
C PRO A 198 5.53 -48.33 -6.07
N VAL A 199 5.97 -48.12 -7.31
CA VAL A 199 7.24 -48.67 -7.80
C VAL A 199 8.38 -48.30 -6.86
N ASP A 200 9.28 -49.24 -6.56
CA ASP A 200 10.46 -48.94 -5.75
C ASP A 200 11.34 -47.90 -6.47
N ARG A 201 11.62 -46.79 -5.78
CA ARG A 201 12.46 -45.69 -6.26
C ARG A 201 13.74 -45.53 -5.42
N SER A 202 14.10 -46.53 -4.61
CA SER A 202 15.24 -46.44 -3.68
C SER A 202 16.56 -46.11 -4.38
N GLY A 203 16.83 -46.70 -5.54
CA GLY A 203 18.05 -46.40 -6.31
C GLY A 203 18.15 -44.94 -6.75
N GLU A 204 17.07 -44.38 -7.31
CA GLU A 204 17.01 -42.97 -7.68
C GLU A 204 17.10 -42.04 -6.47
N ARG A 205 16.55 -42.43 -5.33
CA ARG A 205 16.66 -41.66 -4.07
C ARG A 205 18.10 -41.55 -3.60
N VAL A 206 18.88 -42.64 -3.72
CA VAL A 206 20.31 -42.62 -3.40
C VAL A 206 21.05 -41.68 -4.35
N LEU A 207 20.84 -41.82 -5.66
CA LEU A 207 21.46 -40.94 -6.66
C LEU A 207 21.08 -39.47 -6.44
N ALA A 208 19.81 -39.19 -6.15
CA ALA A 208 19.30 -37.86 -5.83
C ALA A 208 19.93 -37.27 -4.56
N ALA A 209 20.16 -38.08 -3.53
CA ALA A 209 20.80 -37.63 -2.29
C ALA A 209 22.25 -37.15 -2.53
N PHE A 210 22.94 -37.77 -3.49
CA PHE A 210 24.27 -37.34 -3.95
C PHE A 210 24.24 -36.32 -5.09
N GLY A 211 23.05 -35.86 -5.52
CA GLY A 211 22.91 -34.88 -6.61
C GLY A 211 23.33 -35.41 -7.99
N MET A 212 23.38 -36.74 -8.16
CA MET A 212 23.85 -37.41 -9.38
C MET A 212 22.78 -37.53 -10.46
N ILE A 213 21.53 -37.19 -10.15
CA ILE A 213 20.44 -37.08 -11.12
C ILE A 213 19.81 -35.68 -11.06
N PRO A 214 19.35 -35.13 -12.19
CA PRO A 214 18.65 -33.85 -12.21
C PRO A 214 17.30 -33.95 -11.47
N CYS A 215 16.49 -34.94 -11.81
CA CYS A 215 15.23 -35.25 -11.13
C CYS A 215 14.76 -36.68 -11.41
N ALA A 216 13.84 -37.18 -10.58
CA ALA A 216 13.12 -38.42 -10.83
C ALA A 216 11.95 -38.16 -11.80
N ALA A 217 11.85 -38.94 -12.87
CA ALA A 217 10.75 -38.82 -13.83
C ALA A 217 9.42 -39.34 -13.24
N PRO A 218 8.28 -38.68 -13.49
CA PRO A 218 6.98 -39.19 -13.08
C PRO A 218 6.66 -40.54 -13.76
N VAL A 219 6.29 -41.54 -12.95
CA VAL A 219 5.85 -42.87 -13.37
C VAL A 219 4.53 -43.19 -12.67
N PHE A 220 3.45 -43.28 -13.43
CA PHE A 220 2.13 -43.60 -12.91
C PHE A 220 1.91 -45.11 -12.91
N THR A 221 1.57 -45.66 -11.75
CA THR A 221 1.22 -47.09 -11.60
C THR A 221 -0.29 -47.22 -11.59
N GLY A 222 -0.85 -48.15 -12.38
CA GLY A 222 -2.27 -48.44 -12.37
C GLY A 222 -2.73 -48.92 -10.98
N CYS A 223 -3.80 -48.34 -10.44
CA CYS A 223 -4.44 -48.82 -9.20
C CYS A 223 -5.98 -48.72 -9.32
N GLY A 224 -6.71 -49.70 -8.76
CA GLY A 224 -8.18 -49.74 -8.84
C GLY A 224 -8.88 -48.66 -8.00
N ARG A 225 -8.18 -48.11 -6.99
CA ARG A 225 -8.62 -46.96 -6.19
C ARG A 225 -7.42 -46.07 -5.88
N ALA A 226 -7.22 -45.01 -6.67
CA ALA A 226 -6.22 -43.99 -6.37
C ALA A 226 -6.79 -42.97 -5.36
N PRO A 227 -6.31 -42.92 -4.11
CA PRO A 227 -6.67 -41.82 -3.22
C PRO A 227 -6.22 -40.50 -3.84
N LEU A 228 -7.01 -39.44 -3.66
CA LEU A 228 -6.73 -38.09 -4.14
C LEU A 228 -6.70 -37.94 -5.69
N ALA A 229 -7.10 -38.96 -6.47
CA ALA A 229 -7.10 -38.89 -7.94
C ALA A 229 -7.91 -37.73 -8.52
N GLY A 230 -8.92 -37.24 -7.78
CA GLY A 230 -9.70 -36.06 -8.18
C GLY A 230 -8.86 -34.80 -8.38
N LEU A 231 -7.66 -34.72 -7.80
CA LEU A 231 -6.71 -33.63 -8.04
C LEU A 231 -6.25 -33.55 -9.50
N LEU A 232 -6.27 -34.67 -10.24
CA LEU A 232 -5.92 -34.70 -11.66
C LEU A 232 -6.90 -33.88 -12.52
N LEU A 233 -8.12 -33.63 -12.03
CA LEU A 233 -9.08 -32.74 -12.71
C LEU A 233 -8.59 -31.29 -12.78
N ALA A 234 -7.65 -30.89 -11.91
CA ALA A 234 -7.04 -29.57 -11.94
C ALA A 234 -5.91 -29.44 -12.98
N VAL A 235 -5.38 -30.55 -13.51
CA VAL A 235 -4.23 -30.53 -14.42
C VAL A 235 -4.51 -29.76 -15.71
N PRO A 236 -5.66 -29.93 -16.41
CA PRO A 236 -5.95 -29.14 -17.60
C PRO A 236 -6.01 -27.64 -17.32
N ALA A 237 -6.61 -27.25 -16.19
CA ALA A 237 -6.64 -25.85 -15.77
C ALA A 237 -5.23 -25.34 -15.47
N LEU A 238 -4.41 -26.15 -14.78
CA LEU A 238 -3.02 -25.81 -14.48
C LEU A 238 -2.19 -25.60 -15.76
N VAL A 239 -2.32 -26.47 -16.75
CA VAL A 239 -1.64 -26.32 -18.06
C VAL A 239 -2.13 -25.04 -18.76
N ALA A 240 -3.43 -24.75 -18.73
CA ALA A 240 -3.99 -23.55 -19.34
C ALA A 240 -3.49 -22.23 -18.69
N THR A 241 -2.92 -22.28 -17.49
CA THR A 241 -2.27 -21.12 -16.86
C THR A 241 -0.88 -20.79 -17.41
N GLY A 242 -0.23 -21.74 -18.10
CA GLY A 242 1.18 -21.60 -18.48
C GLY A 242 2.15 -21.55 -17.29
N LEU A 243 1.69 -21.94 -16.09
CA LEU A 243 2.47 -21.84 -14.84
C LEU A 243 3.81 -22.54 -14.96
N ILE A 244 3.80 -23.78 -15.45
CA ILE A 244 4.98 -24.65 -15.49
C ILE A 244 5.94 -24.18 -16.59
N GLU A 245 5.44 -23.90 -17.78
CA GLU A 245 6.23 -23.42 -18.91
C GLU A 245 6.94 -22.10 -18.58
N CYS A 246 6.22 -21.15 -18.01
CA CYS A 246 6.79 -19.87 -17.59
C CYS A 246 7.76 -20.05 -16.40
N ALA A 247 7.57 -21.07 -15.55
CA ALA A 247 8.48 -21.36 -14.47
C ALA A 247 9.85 -21.82 -14.99
N HIS A 248 9.88 -22.68 -16.01
CA HIS A 248 11.15 -23.11 -16.64
C HIS A 248 11.88 -21.96 -17.35
N GLN A 249 11.15 -21.00 -17.91
CA GLN A 249 11.75 -19.79 -18.48
C GLN A 249 12.43 -18.93 -17.41
N ALA A 250 11.78 -18.77 -16.24
CA ALA A 250 12.34 -18.00 -15.14
C ALA A 250 13.46 -18.76 -14.39
N TYR A 251 13.30 -20.07 -14.21
CA TYR A 251 14.16 -20.93 -13.42
C TYR A 251 14.71 -22.09 -14.27
N PRO A 252 15.60 -21.80 -15.24
CA PRO A 252 16.22 -22.85 -16.07
C PRO A 252 17.10 -23.78 -15.23
N ASP A 253 17.74 -23.24 -14.20
CA ASP A 253 18.57 -23.98 -13.27
C ASP A 253 17.78 -24.28 -11.99
N PHE A 254 17.35 -25.54 -11.83
CA PHE A 254 16.75 -26.04 -10.60
C PHE A 254 17.67 -27.10 -9.97
N PRO A 255 17.87 -27.11 -8.64
CA PRO A 255 18.85 -28.00 -8.04
C PRO A 255 18.54 -29.48 -8.28
N ASN A 256 19.57 -30.25 -8.61
CA ASN A 256 19.51 -31.71 -8.67
C ASN A 256 18.86 -32.29 -7.41
N GLY A 257 18.19 -33.44 -7.57
CA GLY A 257 17.56 -34.14 -6.46
C GLY A 257 16.44 -35.05 -6.94
N PHE A 258 15.57 -35.48 -6.03
CA PHE A 258 14.48 -36.41 -6.38
C PHE A 258 13.30 -35.67 -7.01
N TYR A 259 12.93 -34.52 -6.45
CA TYR A 259 11.77 -33.73 -6.87
C TYR A 259 12.19 -32.63 -7.86
N SER A 260 11.58 -32.65 -9.06
CA SER A 260 11.76 -31.65 -10.12
C SER A 260 11.05 -30.33 -9.78
N LEU A 261 11.26 -29.30 -10.61
CA LEU A 261 10.49 -28.05 -10.53
C LEU A 261 8.99 -28.34 -10.70
N ASP A 262 8.63 -29.11 -11.72
CA ASP A 262 7.24 -29.48 -12.04
C ASP A 262 6.57 -30.20 -10.87
N THR A 263 7.26 -31.17 -10.28
CA THR A 263 6.74 -31.88 -9.11
C THR A 263 6.48 -30.92 -7.96
N MET A 264 7.40 -29.97 -7.70
CA MET A 264 7.22 -29.01 -6.62
C MET A 264 6.06 -28.05 -6.89
N LEU A 265 5.82 -27.66 -8.15
CA LEU A 265 4.69 -26.80 -8.53
C LEU A 265 3.36 -27.54 -8.44
N CYS A 266 3.28 -28.75 -9.01
CA CYS A 266 2.10 -29.60 -8.92
C CYS A 266 1.78 -29.95 -7.46
N GLU A 267 2.79 -30.29 -6.64
CA GLU A 267 2.62 -30.52 -5.21
C GLU A 267 2.01 -29.29 -4.52
N ALA A 268 2.51 -28.10 -4.81
CA ALA A 268 2.02 -26.88 -4.17
C ALA A 268 0.56 -26.59 -4.51
N VAL A 269 0.18 -26.77 -5.77
CA VAL A 269 -1.21 -26.61 -6.24
C VAL A 269 -2.11 -27.67 -5.63
N PHE A 270 -1.73 -28.94 -5.70
CA PHE A 270 -2.50 -30.05 -5.17
C PHE A 270 -2.70 -29.95 -3.67
N ARG A 271 -1.64 -29.64 -2.93
CA ARG A 271 -1.72 -29.40 -1.49
C ARG A 271 -2.62 -28.20 -1.16
N ALA A 272 -2.62 -27.14 -1.96
CA ALA A 272 -3.54 -26.02 -1.77
C ALA A 272 -5.00 -26.42 -2.03
N LEU A 273 -5.27 -27.22 -3.07
CA LEU A 273 -6.61 -27.74 -3.38
C LEU A 273 -7.15 -28.67 -2.28
N LEU A 274 -6.27 -29.37 -1.57
CA LEU A 274 -6.62 -30.16 -0.37
C LEU A 274 -6.86 -29.30 0.88
N GLY A 275 -6.81 -27.96 0.77
CA GLY A 275 -6.98 -27.03 1.89
C GLY A 275 -5.70 -26.79 2.71
N GLU A 276 -4.57 -27.33 2.26
CA GLU A 276 -3.33 -27.44 3.04
C GLU A 276 -2.20 -26.54 2.53
N ALA A 277 -2.52 -25.34 2.07
CA ALA A 277 -1.63 -24.44 1.32
C ALA A 277 -0.29 -24.05 1.99
N ARG A 278 -0.06 -24.34 3.28
CA ARG A 278 1.24 -24.15 3.95
C ARG A 278 2.13 -25.38 3.85
N ALA A 279 3.45 -25.22 3.90
CA ALA A 279 4.38 -26.36 3.86
C ALA A 279 4.10 -27.39 4.98
N GLU A 280 3.72 -26.93 6.16
CA GLU A 280 3.36 -27.77 7.32
C GLU A 280 2.07 -28.56 7.07
N GLY A 281 1.23 -28.13 6.13
CA GLY A 281 0.03 -28.87 5.72
C GLY A 281 0.35 -30.23 5.11
N SER A 282 1.56 -30.40 4.56
CA SER A 282 2.00 -31.71 4.04
C SER A 282 2.01 -32.81 5.09
N THR A 283 2.13 -32.51 6.39
CA THR A 283 2.08 -33.54 7.45
C THR A 283 0.68 -34.11 7.69
N ARG A 284 -0.36 -33.47 7.15
CA ARG A 284 -1.77 -33.92 7.23
C ARG A 284 -2.22 -34.70 6.00
N ILE A 285 -1.38 -34.79 4.99
CA ILE A 285 -1.66 -35.51 3.75
C ILE A 285 -0.87 -36.82 3.76
N ASP A 286 -1.51 -37.93 3.41
CA ASP A 286 -0.81 -39.19 3.20
C ASP A 286 0.21 -39.00 2.06
N PRO A 287 1.52 -39.13 2.36
CA PRO A 287 2.55 -38.80 1.40
C PRO A 287 2.64 -39.85 0.28
N VAL A 288 2.21 -41.09 0.50
CA VAL A 288 2.17 -42.12 -0.55
C VAL A 288 1.00 -41.85 -1.50
N ALA A 289 -0.17 -41.49 -0.95
CA ALA A 289 -1.33 -41.10 -1.74
C ALA A 289 -1.03 -39.91 -2.66
N LEU A 290 -0.46 -38.82 -2.12
CA LEU A 290 -0.11 -37.65 -2.92
C LEU A 290 1.06 -37.95 -3.88
N GLY A 291 2.03 -38.77 -3.45
CA GLY A 291 3.11 -39.24 -4.31
C GLY A 291 2.58 -39.93 -5.57
N ARG A 292 1.61 -40.83 -5.42
CA ARG A 292 1.00 -41.55 -6.55
C ARG A 292 0.36 -40.61 -7.57
N VAL A 293 -0.32 -39.57 -7.12
CA VAL A 293 -0.92 -38.54 -8.00
C VAL A 293 0.15 -37.68 -8.68
N LEU A 294 1.33 -37.54 -8.09
CA LEU A 294 2.48 -36.87 -8.69
C LEU A 294 3.32 -37.79 -9.61
N GLY A 295 2.96 -39.07 -9.72
CA GLY A 295 3.77 -40.07 -10.43
C GLY A 295 5.05 -40.45 -9.71
N LEU A 296 5.08 -40.35 -8.38
CA LEU A 296 6.23 -40.71 -7.55
C LEU A 296 5.82 -41.74 -6.49
N ASP A 297 6.81 -42.34 -5.84
CA ASP A 297 6.60 -43.22 -4.71
C ASP A 297 6.08 -42.49 -3.46
N ARG A 298 6.43 -41.21 -3.32
CA ARG A 298 6.05 -40.38 -2.17
C ARG A 298 6.13 -38.87 -2.49
N ALA A 299 5.27 -38.09 -1.85
CA ALA A 299 5.32 -36.63 -1.84
C ALA A 299 6.49 -36.07 -1.00
N PRO A 300 6.99 -34.85 -1.30
CA PRO A 300 8.08 -34.24 -0.54
C PRO A 300 7.68 -33.89 0.90
N GLU A 301 8.60 -34.07 1.84
CA GLU A 301 8.41 -33.66 3.23
C GLU A 301 8.60 -32.14 3.42
N VAL A 302 8.08 -31.61 4.53
CA VAL A 302 8.15 -30.18 4.92
C VAL A 302 9.55 -29.59 4.72
N LYS A 303 10.60 -30.30 5.15
CA LYS A 303 12.00 -29.85 5.02
C LYS A 303 12.40 -29.66 3.55
N THR A 304 11.98 -30.57 2.68
CA THR A 304 12.25 -30.52 1.23
C THR A 304 11.48 -29.38 0.58
N ILE A 305 10.18 -29.26 0.89
CA ILE A 305 9.33 -28.16 0.40
C ILE A 305 9.95 -26.81 0.76
N ARG A 306 10.25 -26.58 2.05
CA ARG A 306 10.87 -25.34 2.52
C ARG A 306 12.19 -25.06 1.81
N ARG A 307 13.08 -26.05 1.71
CA ARG A 307 14.39 -25.90 1.04
C ARG A 307 14.25 -25.49 -0.43
N LYS A 308 13.38 -26.16 -1.19
CA LYS A 308 13.17 -25.88 -2.62
C LYS A 308 12.48 -24.52 -2.84
N ILE A 309 11.48 -24.18 -2.03
CA ILE A 309 10.83 -22.85 -2.07
C ILE A 309 11.83 -21.75 -1.70
N SER A 310 12.68 -21.95 -0.69
CA SER A 310 13.73 -21.00 -0.34
C SER A 310 14.70 -20.76 -1.49
N HIS A 311 15.05 -21.80 -2.25
CA HIS A 311 15.90 -21.65 -3.43
C HIS A 311 15.24 -20.76 -4.49
N LEU A 312 13.97 -21.00 -4.82
CA LEU A 312 13.21 -20.15 -5.74
C LEU A 312 13.11 -18.70 -5.25
N ALA A 313 12.84 -18.51 -3.97
CA ALA A 313 12.74 -17.19 -3.35
C ALA A 313 14.08 -16.42 -3.39
N GLN A 314 15.20 -17.11 -3.16
CA GLN A 314 16.54 -16.52 -3.18
C GLN A 314 16.95 -16.05 -4.57
N ALA A 315 16.48 -16.71 -5.63
CA ALA A 315 16.74 -16.28 -7.00
C ALA A 315 16.05 -14.95 -7.35
N GLY A 316 15.01 -14.54 -6.62
CA GLY A 316 14.38 -13.21 -6.80
C GLY A 316 13.62 -13.04 -8.12
N LYS A 317 13.34 -14.12 -8.85
CA LYS A 317 12.72 -14.08 -10.19
C LYS A 317 11.20 -14.20 -10.21
N ALA A 318 10.54 -14.15 -9.04
CA ALA A 318 9.09 -14.28 -8.94
C ALA A 318 8.34 -13.24 -9.77
N GLY A 319 8.81 -11.98 -9.79
CA GLY A 319 8.22 -10.93 -10.64
C GLY A 319 8.33 -11.25 -12.13
N GLN A 320 9.50 -11.71 -12.60
CA GLN A 320 9.72 -12.10 -13.99
C GLN A 320 8.79 -13.25 -14.41
N TRP A 321 8.62 -14.23 -13.52
CA TRP A 321 7.72 -15.36 -13.75
C TRP A 321 6.25 -14.91 -13.86
N ILE A 322 5.78 -14.05 -12.96
CA ILE A 322 4.43 -13.48 -13.02
C ILE A 322 4.23 -12.68 -14.32
N THR A 323 5.22 -11.86 -14.71
CA THR A 323 5.17 -11.09 -15.96
C THR A 323 5.11 -12.01 -17.19
N ALA A 324 5.88 -13.10 -17.21
CA ALA A 324 5.85 -14.07 -18.31
C ALA A 324 4.48 -14.75 -18.45
N MET A 325 3.87 -15.16 -17.32
CA MET A 325 2.51 -15.71 -17.33
C MET A 325 1.49 -14.68 -17.83
N ALA A 326 1.55 -13.44 -17.34
CA ALA A 326 0.65 -12.37 -17.77
C ALA A 326 0.77 -12.09 -19.28
N ALA A 327 1.99 -12.06 -19.82
CA ALA A 327 2.23 -11.91 -21.25
C ALA A 327 1.65 -13.09 -22.05
N GLY A 328 1.82 -14.33 -21.57
CA GLY A 328 1.24 -15.51 -22.18
C GLY A 328 -0.30 -15.48 -22.20
N HIS A 329 -0.92 -15.05 -21.11
CA HIS A 329 -2.37 -14.88 -21.01
C HIS A 329 -2.89 -13.82 -21.98
N LEU A 330 -2.22 -12.67 -22.05
CA LEU A 330 -2.59 -11.57 -22.95
C LEU A 330 -2.46 -11.99 -24.42
N ALA A 331 -1.39 -12.72 -24.76
CA ALA A 331 -1.19 -13.22 -26.12
C ALA A 331 -2.25 -14.26 -26.52
N ALA A 332 -2.70 -15.09 -25.57
CA ALA A 332 -3.73 -16.09 -25.82
C ALA A 332 -5.15 -15.50 -25.92
N ARG A 333 -5.40 -14.34 -25.30
CA ARG A 333 -6.71 -13.67 -25.24
C ARG A 333 -6.57 -12.15 -25.36
N PRO A 334 -6.19 -11.64 -26.55
CA PRO A 334 -5.94 -10.21 -26.75
C PRO A 334 -7.16 -9.33 -26.45
N GLU A 335 -8.37 -9.87 -26.56
CA GLU A 335 -9.62 -9.18 -26.23
C GLU A 335 -9.78 -8.85 -24.74
N GLN A 336 -9.06 -9.56 -23.84
CA GLN A 336 -9.08 -9.31 -22.40
C GLN A 336 -8.13 -8.18 -21.96
N ALA A 337 -7.36 -7.61 -22.88
CA ALA A 337 -6.40 -6.53 -22.62
C ALA A 337 -7.04 -5.21 -22.15
N ALA A 338 -8.36 -5.05 -22.29
CA ALA A 338 -9.02 -3.75 -22.18
C ALA A 338 -9.47 -3.37 -20.77
N VAL A 339 -9.60 -4.33 -19.85
CA VAL A 339 -10.09 -4.06 -18.48
C VAL A 339 -9.24 -4.83 -17.50
N PHE A 340 -8.50 -4.10 -16.68
CA PHE A 340 -7.75 -4.66 -15.56
C PHE A 340 -8.40 -4.25 -14.23
N TYR A 341 -8.63 -5.21 -13.37
CA TYR A 341 -9.05 -4.97 -12.00
C TYR A 341 -7.83 -4.77 -11.13
N VAL A 342 -7.77 -3.64 -10.43
CA VAL A 342 -6.75 -3.38 -9.41
C VAL A 342 -7.32 -3.76 -8.06
N ASP A 343 -6.84 -4.86 -7.49
CA ASP A 343 -7.26 -5.33 -6.17
C ASP A 343 -6.11 -5.29 -5.15
N GLY A 344 -6.41 -4.82 -3.95
CA GLY A 344 -5.49 -4.76 -2.82
C GLY A 344 -5.67 -5.98 -1.91
N HIS A 345 -4.85 -7.02 -2.11
CA HIS A 345 -4.87 -8.20 -1.26
C HIS A 345 -3.98 -8.04 -0.03
N VAL A 346 -4.58 -8.05 1.16
CA VAL A 346 -3.81 -8.04 2.41
C VAL A 346 -3.28 -9.44 2.72
N ARG A 347 -1.96 -9.59 2.71
CA ARG A 347 -1.26 -10.81 3.10
C ARG A 347 -0.59 -10.65 4.45
N ALA A 348 -0.98 -11.49 5.41
CA ALA A 348 -0.32 -11.56 6.71
C ALA A 348 1.15 -11.96 6.55
N TYR A 349 2.05 -11.17 7.11
CA TYR A 349 3.47 -11.43 7.11
C TYR A 349 3.84 -12.33 8.29
N GLN A 350 4.49 -13.45 7.97
CA GLN A 350 4.88 -14.49 8.94
C GLN A 350 6.40 -14.59 9.11
N GLY A 351 7.17 -13.69 8.51
CA GLY A 351 8.62 -13.67 8.66
C GLY A 351 9.09 -12.99 9.94
N THR A 352 10.41 -12.94 10.13
CA THR A 352 11.04 -12.39 11.35
C THR A 352 11.26 -10.87 11.32
N ARG A 353 11.09 -10.23 10.15
CA ARG A 353 11.29 -8.78 10.01
C ARG A 353 10.17 -7.97 10.68
N LYS A 354 10.51 -6.83 11.27
CA LYS A 354 9.53 -5.89 11.82
C LYS A 354 8.92 -5.05 10.70
N ILE A 355 7.64 -5.27 10.41
CA ILE A 355 6.89 -4.51 9.40
C ILE A 355 5.65 -3.81 10.01
N ALA A 356 5.02 -2.92 9.24
CA ALA A 356 3.78 -2.25 9.64
C ALA A 356 2.63 -3.25 9.79
N LYS A 357 1.63 -2.89 10.61
CA LYS A 357 0.41 -3.68 10.77
C LYS A 357 -0.67 -3.14 9.84
N THR A 358 -1.42 -4.04 9.21
CA THR A 358 -2.63 -3.73 8.42
C THR A 358 -3.76 -4.63 8.91
N HIS A 359 -5.00 -4.17 8.80
CA HIS A 359 -6.16 -5.01 9.10
C HIS A 359 -6.20 -6.20 8.14
N VAL A 360 -6.11 -7.43 8.67
CA VAL A 360 -6.17 -8.66 7.86
C VAL A 360 -7.61 -9.16 7.88
N PRO A 361 -8.38 -9.08 6.77
CA PRO A 361 -9.81 -9.41 6.77
C PRO A 361 -10.11 -10.83 7.25
N ARG A 362 -9.27 -11.80 6.85
CA ARG A 362 -9.40 -13.21 7.26
C ARG A 362 -9.24 -13.42 8.77
N LEU A 363 -8.41 -12.61 9.41
CA LEU A 363 -8.13 -12.71 10.84
C LEU A 363 -9.03 -11.78 11.66
N LYS A 364 -9.67 -10.77 11.03
CA LYS A 364 -10.49 -9.74 11.67
C LYS A 364 -9.75 -8.90 12.73
N PHE A 365 -8.42 -8.77 12.62
CA PHE A 365 -7.62 -7.89 13.47
C PHE A 365 -6.38 -7.33 12.76
N PRO A 366 -5.77 -6.23 13.25
CA PRO A 366 -4.52 -5.70 12.71
C PRO A 366 -3.32 -6.59 13.03
N ALA A 367 -2.70 -7.16 11.99
CA ALA A 367 -1.51 -7.99 12.10
C ALA A 367 -0.37 -7.43 11.23
N PRO A 368 0.91 -7.77 11.50
CA PRO A 368 1.99 -7.50 10.55
C PRO A 368 1.59 -8.07 9.19
N ALA A 369 1.41 -7.20 8.20
CA ALA A 369 0.88 -7.59 6.90
C ALA A 369 1.36 -6.65 5.81
N THR A 370 1.34 -7.14 4.57
CA THR A 370 1.66 -6.38 3.36
C THR A 370 0.42 -6.35 2.49
N LEU A 371 0.16 -5.21 1.85
CA LEU A 371 -0.86 -5.11 0.81
C LEU A 371 -0.18 -5.43 -0.52
N GLU A 372 -0.56 -6.55 -1.11
CA GLU A 372 -0.15 -6.92 -2.45
C GLU A 372 -1.17 -6.34 -3.43
N THR A 373 -0.74 -5.52 -4.39
CA THR A 373 -1.62 -5.03 -5.43
C THR A 373 -1.60 -6.00 -6.60
N TRP A 374 -2.75 -6.56 -6.93
CA TRP A 374 -2.95 -7.46 -8.05
C TRP A 374 -3.64 -6.69 -9.16
N VAL A 375 -3.17 -6.89 -10.38
CA VAL A 375 -3.79 -6.38 -11.60
C VAL A 375 -4.24 -7.63 -12.35
N THR A 376 -5.55 -7.88 -12.38
CA THR A 376 -6.16 -9.09 -12.97
C THR A 376 -7.06 -8.77 -14.13
#